data_AF-A0A163KRZ0-F1
#
_entry.id   AF-A0A163KRZ0-F1
#
_cell.length_a   1.000
_cell.length_b   1.000
_cell.length_c   1.000
_cell.angle_alpha   90.00
_cell.angle_beta   90.00
_cell.angle_gamma   90.00
#
_symmetry.space_group_name_H-M   'P 1'
#
loop_
_entity.id
_entity.type
_entity.pdbx_description
1 polymer ?
#
loop_
_entity_poly.entity_id
_entity_poly.type
_entity_poly.pdbx_seq_one_letter_code
_entity_poly.pdbx_strand_id
1 'polypeptide(L)'
;MSTFRLNERNKVSKANRPKTRLVDRRFAKMKSKFHLRTRKSLSERNPGLAEKISQMRLTIAPIVHVISGQPAPDFPRTMLSLFTLTEAQLDTLANYYSQSHTPTQLTYRYPQTMDWNKPFLANDATLSDDCKLSEIERLKVKMRMFARFIGMQGADTPLWEYERQVEILGNKIARVVRDEEEESIRNKAYLGPNMQY
;
A
#
# COMPACT_ATOMS: atom_id res chain seq x y z
N MET A 1 36.78 -81.74 -28.03
CA MET A 1 36.61 -81.05 -26.73
C MET A 1 36.52 -79.56 -26.98
N SER A 2 35.39 -78.92 -26.65
CA SER A 2 35.25 -77.46 -26.67
C SER A 2 34.53 -77.03 -25.40
N THR A 3 35.20 -76.18 -24.62
CA THR A 3 34.85 -75.80 -23.25
C THR A 3 33.83 -74.67 -23.24
N PHE A 4 32.67 -74.89 -22.60
CA PHE A 4 31.75 -73.83 -22.24
C PHE A 4 32.34 -72.98 -21.11
N ARG A 5 32.67 -71.71 -21.38
CA ARG A 5 32.97 -70.72 -20.34
C ARG A 5 31.67 -70.20 -19.73
N LEU A 6 31.37 -70.65 -18.51
CA LEU A 6 30.42 -69.99 -17.60
C LEU A 6 31.03 -68.69 -17.07
N ASN A 7 30.25 -67.61 -17.02
CA ASN A 7 30.64 -66.34 -16.42
C ASN A 7 29.77 -66.11 -15.16
N GLU A 8 30.39 -66.20 -13.99
CA GLU A 8 29.74 -66.27 -12.66
C GLU A 8 29.38 -64.92 -12.02
N ARG A 9 29.21 -63.84 -12.78
CA ARG A 9 29.03 -62.50 -12.18
C ARG A 9 27.66 -61.88 -12.24
N ASN A 10 26.67 -62.49 -12.89
CA ASN A 10 25.28 -62.05 -12.79
C ASN A 10 24.35 -63.23 -13.05
N LYS A 11 23.60 -63.67 -12.02
CA LYS A 11 22.52 -64.67 -12.13
C LYS A 11 21.29 -64.10 -12.87
N VAL A 12 21.48 -63.54 -14.06
CA VAL A 12 20.38 -63.07 -14.92
C VAL A 12 20.43 -63.83 -16.23
N SER A 13 19.50 -64.76 -16.37
CA SER A 13 19.17 -65.45 -17.61
C SER A 13 18.95 -64.43 -18.74
N LYS A 14 19.72 -64.53 -19.83
CA LYS A 14 19.50 -63.74 -21.06
C LYS A 14 18.20 -64.09 -21.78
N ALA A 15 17.45 -65.09 -21.31
CA ALA A 15 16.20 -65.52 -21.94
C ALA A 15 14.97 -64.69 -21.52
N ASN A 16 15.07 -63.85 -20.47
CA ASN A 16 13.94 -63.07 -19.93
C ASN A 16 14.17 -61.56 -19.99
N ARG A 17 14.59 -61.04 -21.14
CA ARG A 17 14.54 -59.59 -21.39
C ARG A 17 13.16 -59.26 -21.98
N PRO A 18 12.29 -58.48 -21.30
CA PRO A 18 11.06 -58.03 -21.93
C PRO A 18 11.45 -57.23 -23.17
N LYS A 19 10.87 -57.58 -24.33
CA LYS A 19 11.03 -56.82 -25.57
C LYS A 19 10.36 -55.46 -25.38
N THR A 20 11.06 -54.51 -24.77
CA THR A 20 10.67 -53.09 -24.79
C THR A 20 10.54 -52.70 -26.24
N ARG A 21 9.30 -52.37 -26.65
CA ARG A 21 8.96 -52.15 -28.04
C ARG A 21 9.77 -50.95 -28.55
N LEU A 22 10.27 -51.04 -29.77
CA LEU A 22 11.02 -49.95 -30.44
C LEU A 22 10.24 -48.62 -30.50
N VAL A 23 8.92 -48.67 -30.34
CA VAL A 23 8.04 -47.49 -30.25
C VAL A 23 8.21 -46.71 -28.93
N ASP A 24 8.53 -47.36 -27.81
CA ASP A 24 8.70 -46.68 -26.51
C ASP A 24 9.98 -45.84 -26.47
N ARG A 25 11.01 -46.23 -27.23
CA ARG A 25 12.23 -45.44 -27.38
C ARG A 25 12.03 -44.18 -28.21
N ARG A 26 11.07 -44.14 -29.15
CA ARG A 26 10.81 -42.94 -29.96
C ARG A 26 10.11 -41.85 -29.16
N PHE A 27 9.21 -42.22 -28.24
CA PHE A 27 8.57 -41.25 -27.32
C PHE A 27 9.51 -40.75 -26.22
N ALA A 28 10.47 -41.57 -25.75
CA ALA A 28 11.48 -41.12 -24.80
C ALA A 28 12.54 -40.19 -25.42
N LYS A 29 12.90 -40.38 -26.70
CA LYS A 29 13.89 -39.54 -27.40
C LYS A 29 13.33 -38.22 -27.95
N MET A 30 12.01 -38.12 -28.19
CA MET A 30 11.38 -36.86 -28.64
C MET A 30 11.12 -35.85 -27.52
N LYS A 31 11.19 -36.24 -26.24
CA LYS A 31 11.09 -35.30 -25.10
C LYS A 31 12.38 -34.52 -24.83
N SER A 32 13.50 -34.87 -25.48
CA SER A 32 14.83 -34.30 -25.20
C SER A 32 15.29 -33.20 -26.17
N LYS A 33 14.50 -32.85 -27.20
CA LYS A 33 14.91 -31.88 -28.23
C LYS A 33 14.20 -30.53 -28.20
N PHE A 34 13.20 -30.35 -27.34
CA PHE A 34 12.85 -29.02 -26.90
C PHE A 34 13.79 -28.70 -25.74
N HIS A 35 14.90 -28.02 -26.04
CA HIS A 35 15.47 -27.10 -25.06
C HIS A 35 14.36 -26.10 -24.73
N LEU A 36 13.47 -26.49 -23.80
CA LEU A 36 12.72 -25.54 -23.01
C LEU A 36 13.82 -24.72 -22.38
N ARG A 37 14.08 -23.55 -22.98
CA ARG A 37 14.87 -22.49 -22.38
C ARG A 37 14.17 -22.22 -21.07
N THR A 38 14.59 -22.89 -20.01
CA THR A 38 14.05 -22.76 -18.67
C THR A 38 14.27 -21.31 -18.34
N ARG A 39 13.22 -20.50 -18.52
CA ARG A 39 13.31 -19.09 -18.19
C ARG A 39 13.62 -19.10 -16.71
N LYS A 40 14.82 -18.62 -16.35
CA LYS A 40 15.21 -18.44 -14.96
C LYS A 40 14.03 -17.80 -14.24
N SER A 41 13.67 -18.37 -13.09
CA SER A 41 12.55 -17.87 -12.29
C SER A 41 12.77 -16.39 -11.94
N LEU A 42 11.71 -15.64 -11.65
CA LEU A 42 11.88 -14.22 -11.31
C LEU A 42 12.80 -14.04 -10.09
N SER A 43 12.70 -14.96 -9.12
CA SER A 43 13.59 -15.05 -7.96
C SER A 43 15.06 -15.25 -8.32
N GLU A 44 15.37 -16.04 -9.37
CA GLU A 44 16.75 -16.21 -9.85
C GLU A 44 17.27 -15.01 -10.65
N ARG A 45 16.36 -14.28 -11.33
CA ARG A 45 16.72 -13.16 -12.19
C ARG A 45 16.84 -11.84 -11.42
N ASN A 46 15.91 -11.60 -10.50
CA ASN A 46 15.84 -10.41 -9.68
C ASN A 46 15.17 -10.77 -8.34
N PRO A 47 15.96 -11.21 -7.34
CA PRO A 47 15.43 -11.62 -6.05
C PRO A 47 14.69 -10.47 -5.33
N GLY A 48 15.18 -9.23 -5.42
CA GLY A 48 14.55 -8.08 -4.77
C GLY A 48 13.16 -7.76 -5.32
N LEU A 49 12.98 -7.85 -6.64
CA LEU A 49 11.65 -7.69 -7.25
C LEU A 49 10.71 -8.84 -6.86
N ALA A 50 11.22 -10.07 -6.82
CA ALA A 50 10.43 -11.24 -6.42
C ALA A 50 9.96 -11.12 -4.95
N GLU A 51 10.84 -10.65 -4.06
CA GLU A 51 10.51 -10.37 -2.67
C GLU A 51 9.45 -9.26 -2.58
N LYS A 52 9.64 -8.14 -3.30
CA LYS A 52 8.66 -7.05 -3.29
C LYS A 52 7.30 -7.50 -3.80
N ILE A 53 7.24 -8.28 -4.87
CA ILE A 53 5.98 -8.85 -5.37
C ILE A 53 5.33 -9.76 -4.31
N SER A 54 6.13 -10.55 -3.60
CA SER A 54 5.62 -11.41 -2.52
C SER A 54 5.03 -10.56 -1.39
N GLN A 55 5.68 -9.46 -0.99
CA GLN A 55 5.14 -8.49 -0.04
C GLN A 55 3.84 -7.85 -0.55
N MET A 56 3.78 -7.45 -1.82
CA MET A 56 2.60 -6.84 -2.43
C MET A 56 1.40 -7.79 -2.54
N ARG A 57 1.65 -9.11 -2.53
CA ARG A 57 0.60 -10.15 -2.56
C ARG A 57 0.03 -10.50 -1.19
N LEU A 58 0.62 -10.01 -0.09
CA LEU A 58 0.08 -10.25 1.25
C LEU A 58 -1.37 -9.76 1.32
N THR A 59 -2.24 -10.60 1.86
CA THR A 59 -3.67 -10.33 1.98
C THR A 59 -3.97 -9.57 3.25
N ILE A 60 -4.92 -8.64 3.18
CA ILE A 60 -5.37 -7.83 4.31
C ILE A 60 -6.75 -8.33 4.72
N ALA A 61 -6.94 -8.59 6.01
CA ALA A 61 -8.23 -9.00 6.55
C ALA A 61 -9.20 -7.81 6.55
N PRO A 62 -10.45 -7.97 6.08
CA PRO A 62 -11.43 -6.90 6.03
C PRO A 62 -11.90 -6.48 7.42
N ILE A 63 -11.87 -5.17 7.69
CA ILE A 63 -12.66 -4.58 8.77
C ILE A 63 -14.11 -4.45 8.30
N VAL A 64 -15.05 -4.75 9.18
CA VAL A 64 -16.48 -4.66 8.91
C VAL A 64 -17.09 -3.44 9.56
N HIS A 65 -18.16 -2.92 8.96
CA HIS A 65 -18.92 -1.84 9.56
C HIS A 65 -19.63 -2.31 10.85
N VAL A 66 -19.65 -1.48 11.90
CA VAL A 66 -20.19 -1.87 13.22
C VAL A 66 -21.66 -2.32 13.15
N ILE A 67 -22.48 -1.65 12.33
CA ILE A 67 -23.90 -1.96 12.19
C ILE A 67 -24.15 -3.07 11.16
N SER A 68 -23.74 -2.88 9.90
CA SER A 68 -24.08 -3.82 8.82
C SER A 68 -23.29 -5.13 8.87
N GLY A 69 -22.16 -5.17 9.58
CA GLY A 69 -21.26 -6.32 9.59
C GLY A 69 -20.60 -6.62 8.23
N GLN A 70 -20.71 -5.70 7.26
CA GLN A 70 -20.13 -5.86 5.92
C GLN A 70 -18.92 -4.95 5.74
N PRO A 71 -17.88 -5.39 5.00
CA PRO A 71 -16.77 -4.53 4.63
C PRO A 71 -17.19 -3.51 3.58
N ALA A 72 -16.44 -2.41 3.49
CA ALA A 72 -16.62 -1.44 2.42
C ALA A 72 -16.42 -2.10 1.04
N PRO A 73 -17.16 -1.69 -0.01
CA PRO A 73 -17.02 -2.24 -1.37
C PRO A 73 -15.59 -2.17 -1.91
N ASP A 74 -14.92 -1.04 -1.65
CA ASP A 74 -13.56 -0.76 -2.12
C ASP A 74 -12.47 -1.15 -1.11
N PHE A 75 -12.79 -2.02 -0.15
CA PHE A 75 -11.80 -2.44 0.85
C PHE A 75 -10.60 -3.14 0.19
N PRO A 76 -9.35 -2.71 0.47
CA PRO A 76 -8.16 -3.29 -0.17
C PRO A 76 -7.88 -4.70 0.35
N ARG A 77 -7.98 -5.70 -0.52
CA ARG A 77 -7.77 -7.11 -0.15
C ARG A 77 -6.30 -7.52 -0.07
N THR A 78 -5.41 -6.73 -0.66
CA THR A 78 -3.96 -6.99 -0.70
C THR A 78 -3.16 -5.73 -0.42
N MET A 79 -1.89 -5.89 -0.05
CA MET A 79 -0.95 -4.77 0.11
C MET A 79 -0.84 -3.94 -1.17
N LEU A 80 -0.80 -4.57 -2.34
CA LEU A 80 -0.82 -3.85 -3.62
C LEU A 80 -2.06 -2.97 -3.75
N SER A 81 -3.25 -3.54 -3.47
CA SER A 81 -4.53 -2.85 -3.57
C SER A 81 -4.57 -1.63 -2.65
N LEU A 82 -3.96 -1.71 -1.46
CA LEU A 82 -3.86 -0.60 -0.51
C LEU A 82 -2.99 0.54 -1.10
N PHE A 83 -1.81 0.22 -1.64
CA PHE A 83 -0.90 1.23 -2.22
C PHE A 83 -1.42 1.86 -3.51
N THR A 84 -2.44 1.28 -4.14
CA THR A 84 -3.08 1.83 -5.34
C THR A 84 -4.33 2.66 -5.04
N LEU A 85 -4.74 2.79 -3.77
CA LEU A 85 -5.91 3.61 -3.41
C LEU A 85 -5.67 5.09 -3.72
N THR A 86 -6.70 5.73 -4.25
CA THR A 86 -6.71 7.19 -4.45
C THR A 86 -7.19 7.90 -3.20
N GLU A 87 -6.95 9.22 -3.15
CA GLU A 87 -7.43 10.05 -2.04
C GLU A 87 -8.97 9.99 -1.91
N ALA A 88 -9.69 10.06 -3.03
CA ALA A 88 -11.15 9.98 -3.03
C ALA A 88 -11.67 8.62 -2.52
N GLN A 89 -10.98 7.52 -2.83
CA GLN A 89 -11.32 6.20 -2.29
C GLN A 89 -11.07 6.13 -0.78
N LEU A 90 -9.98 6.72 -0.29
CA LEU A 90 -9.71 6.80 1.14
C LEU A 90 -10.75 7.64 1.88
N ASP A 91 -11.19 8.77 1.30
CA ASP A 91 -12.27 9.59 1.87
C ASP A 91 -13.60 8.83 1.91
N THR A 92 -13.90 8.05 0.86
CA THR A 92 -15.09 7.18 0.81
C THR A 92 -15.03 6.10 1.90
N LEU A 93 -13.86 5.49 2.11
CA LEU A 93 -13.63 4.51 3.17
C LEU A 93 -13.78 5.15 4.57
N ALA A 94 -13.22 6.34 4.78
CA ALA A 94 -13.35 7.07 6.04
C ALA A 94 -14.83 7.40 6.33
N ASN A 95 -15.58 7.86 5.33
CA ASN A 95 -17.02 8.09 5.45
C ASN A 95 -17.78 6.81 5.79
N TYR A 96 -17.50 5.71 5.08
CA TYR A 96 -18.15 4.42 5.31
C TYR A 96 -17.99 3.95 6.76
N TYR A 97 -16.77 4.02 7.33
CA TYR A 97 -16.51 3.62 8.71
C TYR A 97 -16.82 4.70 9.76
N SER A 98 -17.58 5.75 9.41
CA SER A 98 -17.90 6.86 10.32
C SER A 98 -16.66 7.54 10.92
N GLN A 99 -15.56 7.61 10.17
CA GLN A 99 -14.29 8.21 10.57
C GLN A 99 -14.03 9.59 9.92
N SER A 100 -15.03 10.19 9.27
CA SER A 100 -14.92 11.43 8.50
C SER A 100 -14.85 12.73 9.33
N HIS A 101 -14.64 13.88 8.64
CA HIS A 101 -15.44 15.12 8.80
C HIS A 101 -16.13 15.32 10.14
N THR A 102 -17.29 14.71 10.21
CA THR A 102 -18.23 14.91 11.29
C THR A 102 -18.26 13.63 12.10
N PRO A 103 -17.78 13.65 13.35
CA PRO A 103 -17.90 12.50 14.23
C PRO A 103 -19.37 12.12 14.39
N THR A 104 -19.65 10.82 14.32
CA THR A 104 -20.98 10.27 14.60
C THR A 104 -20.89 9.36 15.82
N GLN A 105 -22.04 8.84 16.27
CA GLN A 105 -22.10 7.91 17.39
C GLN A 105 -21.28 6.62 17.17
N LEU A 106 -20.92 6.31 15.91
CA LEU A 106 -20.17 5.12 15.54
C LEU A 106 -18.66 5.34 15.49
N THR A 107 -18.18 6.59 15.45
CA THR A 107 -16.75 6.90 15.29
C THR A 107 -15.90 6.21 16.35
N TYR A 108 -16.36 6.21 17.60
CA TYR A 108 -15.65 5.62 18.75
C TYR A 108 -16.02 4.15 19.04
N ARG A 109 -16.78 3.50 18.15
CA ARG A 109 -17.11 2.08 18.28
C ARG A 109 -16.07 1.16 17.65
N TYR A 110 -15.13 1.71 16.89
CA TYR A 110 -13.99 0.99 16.34
C TYR A 110 -12.82 0.97 17.34
N PRO A 111 -11.94 -0.05 17.29
CA PRO A 111 -10.78 -0.13 18.19
C PRO A 111 -9.81 1.05 18.06
N GLN A 112 -9.77 1.69 16.89
CA GLN A 112 -8.98 2.89 16.62
C GLN A 112 -9.77 3.88 15.76
N THR A 113 -9.39 5.15 15.82
CA THR A 113 -9.91 6.21 14.96
C THR A 113 -8.91 6.58 13.88
N MET A 114 -9.42 7.02 12.72
CA MET A 114 -8.54 7.57 11.68
C MET A 114 -8.12 9.02 11.99
N ASP A 115 -8.92 9.77 12.75
CA ASP A 115 -8.75 11.22 13.02
C ASP A 115 -8.70 12.07 11.73
N TRP A 116 -9.69 11.91 10.86
CA TRP A 116 -9.71 12.60 9.54
C TRP A 116 -9.88 14.12 9.63
N ASN A 117 -10.22 14.65 10.81
CA ASN A 117 -10.54 16.06 11.06
C ASN A 117 -9.33 16.91 11.42
N LYS A 118 -8.11 16.39 11.24
CA LYS A 118 -6.92 17.14 11.59
C LYS A 118 -6.76 18.36 10.67
N PRO A 119 -6.48 19.55 11.22
CA PRO A 119 -6.47 20.81 10.47
C PRO A 119 -5.37 20.88 9.39
N PHE A 120 -4.35 20.02 9.47
CA PHE A 120 -3.31 19.95 8.44
C PHE A 120 -3.73 19.11 7.22
N LEU A 121 -4.79 18.29 7.34
CA LEU A 121 -5.36 17.54 6.22
C LEU A 121 -6.33 18.38 5.37
N ALA A 122 -6.75 19.54 5.88
CA ALA A 122 -7.64 20.45 5.17
C ALA A 122 -7.01 20.90 3.86
N ASN A 123 -7.76 20.76 2.76
CA ASN A 123 -7.35 21.20 1.42
C ASN A 123 -8.19 22.42 1.00
N ASP A 124 -7.99 23.52 1.71
CA ASP A 124 -8.67 24.78 1.39
C ASP A 124 -7.96 25.49 0.22
N ALA A 125 -8.74 25.92 -0.77
CA ALA A 125 -8.25 26.67 -1.93
C ALA A 125 -7.77 28.09 -1.56
N THR A 126 -8.21 28.64 -0.43
CA THR A 126 -7.80 29.97 0.07
C THR A 126 -6.43 29.96 0.77
N LEU A 127 -5.94 28.76 1.13
CA LEU A 127 -4.63 28.58 1.73
C LEU A 127 -3.55 28.53 0.65
N SER A 128 -2.47 29.29 0.87
CA SER A 128 -1.22 29.17 0.14
C SER A 128 -0.72 27.72 0.19
N ASP A 129 -0.03 27.28 -0.86
CA ASP A 129 0.51 25.92 -0.96
C ASP A 129 1.49 25.60 0.17
N ASP A 130 2.20 26.60 0.70
CA ASP A 130 3.10 26.44 1.85
C ASP A 130 2.36 26.22 3.18
N CYS A 131 1.05 26.50 3.22
CA CYS A 131 0.19 26.35 4.40
C CYS A 131 -0.66 25.07 4.36
N LYS A 132 -0.42 24.16 3.42
CA LYS A 132 -1.14 22.89 3.31
C LYS A 132 -0.23 21.78 2.80
N LEU A 133 -0.67 20.54 2.98
CA LEU A 133 0.00 19.40 2.36
C LEU A 133 -0.23 19.42 0.85
N SER A 134 0.82 19.09 0.10
CA SER A 134 0.66 18.75 -1.31
C SER A 134 -0.23 17.52 -1.47
N GLU A 135 -0.81 17.32 -2.65
CA GLU A 135 -1.68 16.18 -2.94
C GLU A 135 -1.02 14.84 -2.62
N ILE A 136 0.25 14.67 -3.03
CA ILE A 136 1.01 13.43 -2.79
C ILE A 136 1.28 13.22 -1.29
N GLU A 137 1.66 14.26 -0.56
CA GLU A 137 1.88 14.16 0.89
C GLU A 137 0.58 13.81 1.60
N ARG A 138 -0.52 14.50 1.28
CA ARG A 138 -1.83 14.26 1.87
C ARG A 138 -2.31 12.84 1.61
N LEU A 139 -2.14 12.33 0.39
CA LEU A 139 -2.43 10.95 0.05
C LEU A 139 -1.63 9.96 0.91
N LYS A 140 -0.31 10.17 1.06
CA LYS A 140 0.55 9.32 1.89
C LYS A 140 0.11 9.31 3.35
N VAL A 141 -0.19 10.49 3.92
CA VAL A 141 -0.65 10.61 5.30
C VAL A 141 -2.00 9.91 5.49
N LYS A 142 -2.98 10.18 4.63
CA LYS A 142 -4.30 9.54 4.67
C LYS A 142 -4.20 8.02 4.54
N MET A 143 -3.37 7.51 3.63
CA MET A 143 -3.14 6.08 3.45
C MET A 143 -2.53 5.46 4.71
N ARG A 144 -1.54 6.11 5.34
CA ARG A 144 -0.95 5.67 6.61
C ARG A 144 -1.99 5.63 7.73
N MET A 145 -2.80 6.69 7.87
CA MET A 145 -3.86 6.76 8.88
C MET A 145 -4.88 5.64 8.69
N PHE A 146 -5.27 5.35 7.45
CA PHE A 146 -6.13 4.21 7.11
C PHE A 146 -5.46 2.87 7.43
N ALA A 147 -4.19 2.67 7.06
CA ALA A 147 -3.43 1.46 7.36
C ALA A 147 -3.35 1.19 8.87
N ARG A 148 -3.15 2.24 9.67
CA ARG A 148 -3.16 2.16 11.13
C ARG A 148 -4.54 1.78 11.66
N PHE A 149 -5.61 2.40 11.16
CA PHE A 149 -6.99 2.07 11.51
C PHE A 149 -7.34 0.59 11.25
N ILE A 150 -6.83 0.01 10.15
CA ILE A 150 -7.04 -1.41 9.85
C ILE A 150 -6.10 -2.36 10.61
N GLY A 151 -5.33 -1.84 11.57
CA GLY A 151 -4.48 -2.63 12.46
C GLY A 151 -3.15 -3.08 11.84
N MET A 152 -2.68 -2.44 10.76
CA MET A 152 -1.39 -2.78 10.19
C MET A 152 -0.23 -2.28 11.06
N GLN A 153 0.69 -3.19 11.36
CA GLN A 153 1.94 -2.85 12.04
C GLN A 153 2.87 -2.06 11.13
N GLY A 154 3.62 -1.11 11.69
CA GLY A 154 4.54 -0.24 10.94
C GLY A 154 3.87 0.92 10.21
N ALA A 155 2.61 1.23 10.52
CA ALA A 155 1.91 2.43 10.04
C ALA A 155 2.08 3.65 11.00
N ASP A 156 3.18 3.65 11.76
CA ASP A 156 3.55 4.72 12.66
C ASP A 156 3.83 6.01 11.89
N THR A 157 3.55 7.15 12.54
CA THR A 157 3.79 8.47 11.94
C THR A 157 5.30 8.67 11.73
N PRO A 158 5.79 8.80 10.49
CA PRO A 158 7.22 8.99 10.23
C PRO A 158 7.67 10.41 10.57
N LEU A 159 8.98 10.60 10.80
CA LEU A 159 9.56 11.88 11.20
C LEU A 159 9.24 13.02 10.22
N TRP A 160 9.36 12.77 8.91
CA TRP A 160 9.06 13.78 7.88
C TRP A 160 7.63 14.31 7.97
N GLU A 161 6.67 13.48 8.40
CA GLU A 161 5.28 13.91 8.54
C GLU A 161 5.14 14.87 9.72
N TYR A 162 5.83 14.61 10.83
CA TYR A 162 5.87 15.54 11.96
C TYR A 162 6.53 16.86 11.60
N GLU A 163 7.70 16.81 10.95
CA GLU A 163 8.42 17.99 10.49
C GLU A 163 7.54 18.84 9.56
N ARG A 164 6.86 18.19 8.61
CA ARG A 164 5.94 18.87 7.68
C ARG A 164 4.73 19.46 8.39
N GLN A 165 4.17 18.78 9.40
CA GLN A 165 3.07 19.31 10.21
C GLN A 165 3.49 20.56 10.97
N VAL A 166 4.68 20.56 11.58
CA VAL A 166 5.24 21.71 12.30
C VAL A 166 5.50 22.87 11.36
N GLU A 167 6.07 22.60 10.18
CA GLU A 167 6.32 23.60 9.14
C GLU A 167 5.02 24.28 8.68
N ILE A 168 4.01 23.48 8.30
CA ILE A 168 2.70 23.99 7.87
C ILE A 168 2.06 24.85 8.97
N LEU A 169 2.15 24.39 10.23
CA LEU A 169 1.62 25.15 11.36
C LEU A 169 2.34 26.48 11.54
N GLY A 170 3.67 26.49 11.45
CA GLY A 170 4.48 27.71 11.50
C GLY A 170 4.11 28.70 10.39
N ASN A 171 3.93 28.21 9.16
CA ASN A 171 3.53 29.03 8.01
C ASN A 171 2.14 29.64 8.20
N LYS A 172 1.18 28.87 8.76
CA LYS A 172 -0.15 29.37 9.10
C LYS A 172 -0.09 30.47 10.15
N ILE A 173 0.68 30.27 11.23
CA ILE A 173 0.84 31.28 12.30
C ILE A 173 1.46 32.55 11.72
N ALA A 174 2.55 32.44 10.96
CA ALA A 174 3.22 33.58 10.37
C ALA A 174 2.30 34.37 9.41
N ARG A 175 1.40 33.69 8.69
CA ARG A 175 0.39 34.34 7.85
C ARG A 175 -0.62 35.12 8.69
N VAL A 176 -1.20 34.49 9.71
CA VAL A 176 -2.18 35.16 10.59
C VAL A 176 -1.59 36.42 11.21
N VAL A 177 -0.36 36.34 11.74
CA VAL A 177 0.32 37.50 12.33
C VAL A 177 0.47 38.65 11.32
N ARG A 178 0.89 38.36 10.08
CA ARG A 178 1.00 39.40 9.04
C ARG A 178 -0.35 40.00 8.69
N ASP A 179 -1.38 39.18 8.52
CA ASP A 179 -2.72 39.63 8.16
C ASP A 179 -3.30 40.56 9.26
N GLU A 180 -3.08 40.22 10.55
CA GLU A 180 -3.43 41.03 11.71
C GLU A 180 -2.63 42.35 11.79
N GLU A 181 -1.32 42.29 11.53
CA GLU A 181 -0.45 43.47 11.50
C GLU A 181 -0.92 44.47 10.42
N GLU A 182 -1.19 43.99 9.20
CA GLU A 182 -1.71 44.80 8.10
C GLU A 182 -3.08 45.41 8.44
N GLU A 183 -3.98 44.64 9.04
CA GLU A 183 -5.28 45.14 9.48
C GLU A 183 -5.15 46.21 10.58
N SER A 184 -4.21 46.03 11.52
CA SER A 184 -3.94 47.03 12.55
C SER A 184 -3.38 48.34 11.97
N ILE A 185 -2.53 48.26 10.93
CA ILE A 185 -2.00 49.43 10.23
C ILE A 185 -3.12 50.13 9.46
N ARG A 186 -3.95 49.37 8.74
CA ARG A 186 -5.13 49.90 8.03
C ARG A 186 -6.07 50.63 8.99
N ASN A 187 -6.41 50.01 10.11
CA ASN A 187 -7.32 50.59 11.11
C ASN A 187 -6.74 51.87 11.75
N LYS A 188 -5.43 51.95 11.96
CA LYS A 188 -4.76 53.18 12.41
C LYS A 188 -4.71 54.28 11.35
N ALA A 189 -4.66 53.93 10.06
CA ALA A 189 -4.65 54.90 8.96
C ALA A 189 -6.03 55.56 8.73
N TYR A 190 -7.13 54.91 9.11
CA TYR A 190 -8.49 55.46 9.06
C TYR A 190 -8.85 56.24 10.35
N LEU A 191 -8.09 57.28 10.68
CA LEU A 191 -8.49 58.32 11.64
C LEU A 191 -8.85 59.60 10.84
N GLY A 192 -10.09 59.66 10.36
CA GLY A 192 -10.64 60.80 9.60
C GLY A 192 -10.69 62.12 10.40
N PRO A 193 -10.91 63.26 9.73
CA PRO A 193 -10.62 64.58 10.27
C PRO A 193 -11.48 64.93 11.49
N ASN A 194 -10.82 65.43 12.53
CA ASN A 194 -11.45 65.98 13.73
C ASN A 194 -12.22 67.25 13.34
N MET A 195 -13.53 67.14 13.05
CA MET A 195 -14.39 68.31 12.86
C MET A 195 -14.59 69.00 14.22
N GLN A 196 -13.79 70.03 14.47
CA GLN A 196 -14.06 71.01 15.52
C GLN A 196 -14.98 72.09 14.94
N TYR A 197 -16.14 72.24 15.58
CA TYR A 197 -17.14 73.29 15.33
C TYR A 197 -16.67 74.66 15.82
#